data_AF-A0A7X9YLG5-F1
#
_entry.id   AF-A0A7X9YLG5-F1
#
_cell.length_a   1.000
_cell.length_b   1.000
_cell.length_c   1.000
_cell.angle_alpha   90.00
_cell.angle_beta   90.00
_cell.angle_gamma   90.00
#
_symmetry.space_group_name_H-M   'P 1'
#
loop_
_entity.id
_entity.type
_entity.pdbx_description
1 polymer ?
#
loop_
_entity_poly.entity_id
_entity_poly.type
_entity_poly.pdbx_seq_one_letter_code
_entity_poly.pdbx_strand_id
1 'polypeptide(L)'
;MLDPKKRRQQVNGPMVHRDIRTETTYTPTETVDRTHTDALGNGDHTPDHAQPTPSTRSQIHHWGDVQGHGEQDAVTQEETSVFKEPFSIRRVRKSKGNKLTAMLQVRNERGRYLEEVLHDLSEFVDEIVIVDDASTDGTPDICKAYPKVVRLEVLEKPLFAEEWRLRNTLWQAAAGTRPDWLLSVDADELYSIEAKKAIRTLINQEYADWFAFRFYDMWGGRTHYREDDLWCLHKRHTASLVRYMPGYPYFYPQQNHHVPRLPLSCTVLPGISTELKVQHLGWAGSLEDRVRKYLRYKRIDPSGEWGNLAHYESILDPEPRLLPWKEGQ
;
A
#
# COMPACT_ATOMS: atom_id res chain seq x y z
N MET A 1 59.97 -26.51 11.14
CA MET A 1 59.52 -25.13 11.40
C MET A 1 58.04 -25.17 11.80
N LEU A 2 57.61 -24.20 12.62
CA LEU A 2 56.37 -24.11 13.43
C LEU A 2 55.63 -22.80 13.10
N ASP A 3 54.32 -22.58 13.29
CA ASP A 3 53.13 -23.41 13.63
C ASP A 3 51.87 -22.55 13.31
N PRO A 4 50.65 -23.06 13.01
CA PRO A 4 49.56 -22.21 12.50
C PRO A 4 48.79 -21.43 13.60
N LYS A 5 48.02 -20.41 13.16
CA LYS A 5 47.02 -19.60 13.92
C LYS A 5 47.50 -18.63 15.01
N LYS A 6 47.53 -17.34 14.66
CA LYS A 6 47.08 -16.17 15.48
C LYS A 6 46.40 -15.20 14.48
N ARG A 7 45.18 -14.64 14.60
CA ARG A 7 44.21 -14.29 15.67
C ARG A 7 44.53 -13.00 16.45
N ARG A 8 43.52 -12.11 16.53
CA ARG A 8 43.43 -10.73 17.13
C ARG A 8 43.86 -9.59 16.20
N GLN A 9 43.30 -8.38 16.22
CA GLN A 9 42.07 -7.78 16.82
C GLN A 9 41.78 -6.48 16.00
N GLN A 10 40.58 -6.23 15.44
CA GLN A 10 39.40 -5.55 16.03
C GLN A 10 39.43 -3.99 15.96
N VAL A 11 38.25 -3.39 15.68
CA VAL A 11 37.78 -2.02 16.00
C VAL A 11 37.82 -0.90 14.92
N ASN A 12 36.63 -0.68 14.35
CA ASN A 12 35.90 0.57 14.04
C ASN A 12 36.45 1.68 13.11
N GLY A 13 35.64 1.95 12.08
CA GLY A 13 35.27 3.28 11.62
C GLY A 13 33.96 3.20 10.80
N PRO A 14 32.87 3.91 11.13
CA PRO A 14 31.67 3.92 10.30
C PRO A 14 31.97 4.68 9.01
N MET A 15 31.75 4.05 7.85
CA MET A 15 31.90 4.72 6.57
C MET A 15 30.69 5.63 6.35
N VAL A 16 30.84 6.91 6.70
CA VAL A 16 29.82 7.94 6.52
C VAL A 16 29.57 8.11 5.02
N HIS A 17 28.46 7.57 4.53
CA HIS A 17 27.95 7.94 3.22
C HIS A 17 27.64 9.44 3.25
N ARG A 18 28.33 10.21 2.40
CA ARG A 18 28.03 11.63 2.21
C ARG A 18 26.75 11.75 1.41
N ASP A 19 25.69 12.23 2.05
CA ASP A 19 24.50 12.70 1.35
C ASP A 19 24.90 13.77 0.34
N ILE A 20 24.61 13.52 -0.94
CA ILE A 20 24.69 14.54 -1.98
C ILE A 20 23.48 15.45 -1.79
N ARG A 21 23.64 16.48 -0.95
CA ARG A 21 22.69 17.58 -0.88
C ARG A 21 22.72 18.33 -2.21
N THR A 22 21.57 18.41 -2.86
CA THR A 22 21.34 19.37 -3.93
C THR A 22 21.28 20.79 -3.34
N GLU A 23 22.35 21.56 -3.54
CA GLU A 23 22.36 22.98 -3.23
C GLU A 23 21.49 23.74 -4.23
N THR A 24 20.32 24.19 -3.78
CA THR A 24 19.49 25.13 -4.53
C THR A 24 19.85 26.54 -4.10
N THR A 25 20.67 27.24 -4.89
CA THR A 25 20.97 28.67 -4.67
C THR A 25 19.85 29.55 -5.24
N TYR A 26 19.44 30.55 -4.45
CA TYR A 26 18.36 31.46 -4.78
C TYR A 26 18.87 32.78 -5.39
N THR A 27 18.15 33.21 -6.42
CA THR A 27 18.05 34.49 -7.16
C THR A 27 18.61 35.79 -6.54
N PRO A 28 18.96 36.80 -7.37
CA PRO A 28 17.94 37.81 -7.72
C PRO A 28 17.91 38.35 -9.18
N THR A 29 16.67 38.69 -9.56
CA THR A 29 16.16 39.55 -10.66
C THR A 29 17.07 40.59 -11.34
N GLU A 30 16.88 40.73 -12.66
CA GLU A 30 16.97 42.03 -13.34
C GLU A 30 15.57 42.59 -13.65
N THR A 31 15.44 43.90 -13.48
CA THR A 31 14.23 44.70 -13.77
C THR A 31 14.27 45.28 -15.18
N VAL A 32 13.17 45.22 -15.92
CA VAL A 32 12.89 46.20 -16.99
C VAL A 32 11.51 46.79 -16.79
N ASP A 33 11.50 48.05 -16.36
CA ASP A 33 10.34 48.92 -16.34
C ASP A 33 10.09 49.51 -17.74
N ARG A 34 8.85 49.47 -18.22
CA ARG A 34 8.29 50.48 -19.14
C ARG A 34 6.80 50.68 -18.87
N THR A 35 6.45 51.96 -18.79
CA THR A 35 5.18 52.52 -18.35
C THR A 35 4.27 52.98 -19.50
N HIS A 36 3.02 53.33 -19.15
CA HIS A 36 2.02 54.11 -19.93
C HIS A 36 1.37 53.40 -21.16
N THR A 37 0.08 53.59 -21.47
CA THR A 37 -0.92 54.59 -21.00
C THR A 37 -2.37 54.08 -21.12
N ASP A 38 -3.23 54.48 -20.17
CA ASP A 38 -4.66 54.79 -20.21
C ASP A 38 -5.59 54.32 -21.37
N ALA A 39 -6.77 53.77 -21.03
CA ALA A 39 -8.02 54.57 -21.00
C ALA A 39 -9.30 53.80 -20.57
N LEU A 40 -9.93 54.28 -19.48
CA LEU A 40 -11.38 54.54 -19.26
C LEU A 40 -12.46 53.45 -19.48
N GLY A 41 -13.31 53.23 -18.46
CA GLY A 41 -14.61 52.52 -18.57
C GLY A 41 -15.29 52.20 -17.23
N ASN A 42 -16.10 53.13 -16.69
CA ASN A 42 -16.65 53.12 -15.31
C ASN A 42 -17.89 52.22 -15.05
N GLY A 43 -18.17 51.98 -13.76
CA GLY A 43 -19.48 51.58 -13.19
C GLY A 43 -19.42 50.24 -12.45
N ASP A 44 -19.12 50.13 -11.14
CA ASP A 44 -19.48 50.91 -9.95
C ASP A 44 -20.95 50.83 -9.52
N HIS A 45 -21.24 49.98 -8.53
CA HIS A 45 -21.82 50.44 -7.26
C HIS A 45 -21.72 49.38 -6.14
N THR A 46 -21.63 49.87 -4.90
CA THR A 46 -21.35 49.10 -3.68
C THR A 46 -22.54 49.21 -2.68
N PRO A 47 -22.47 48.93 -1.36
CA PRO A 47 -23.46 48.07 -0.70
C PRO A 47 -24.30 48.81 0.36
N ASP A 48 -25.17 48.11 1.13
CA ASP A 48 -25.19 48.39 2.59
C ASP A 48 -25.77 47.31 3.54
N HIS A 49 -25.42 47.50 4.82
CA HIS A 49 -25.68 46.78 6.08
C HIS A 49 -27.10 46.25 6.42
N ALA A 50 -27.19 45.21 7.27
CA ALA A 50 -27.49 45.34 8.73
C ALA A 50 -27.94 44.04 9.43
N GLN A 51 -27.63 43.90 10.74
CA GLN A 51 -28.35 43.02 11.70
C GLN A 51 -29.24 43.88 12.62
N PRO A 52 -30.24 43.29 13.31
CA PRO A 52 -30.05 42.99 14.75
C PRO A 52 -30.82 41.77 15.29
N THR A 53 -30.57 41.40 16.57
CA THR A 53 -31.41 40.52 17.41
C THR A 53 -32.33 41.36 18.32
N PRO A 54 -33.40 40.81 18.95
CA PRO A 54 -33.26 40.34 20.34
C PRO A 54 -34.24 39.24 20.87
N SER A 55 -33.86 38.64 22.00
CA SER A 55 -34.63 38.11 23.17
C SER A 55 -36.19 38.12 23.18
N THR A 56 -36.84 37.05 23.73
CA THR A 56 -37.43 37.03 25.12
C THR A 56 -38.33 35.80 25.46
N ARG A 57 -38.04 35.18 26.62
CA ARG A 57 -38.82 34.33 27.57
C ARG A 57 -40.29 33.85 27.33
N SER A 58 -40.47 32.56 27.66
CA SER A 58 -41.35 31.98 28.73
C SER A 58 -42.89 31.93 28.60
N GLN A 59 -43.44 30.73 28.79
CA GLN A 59 -44.70 30.51 29.53
C GLN A 59 -44.56 29.39 30.57
N ILE A 60 -45.34 29.51 31.64
CA ILE A 60 -45.33 28.67 32.85
C ILE A 60 -46.73 28.03 32.96
N HIS A 61 -46.79 26.75 33.34
CA HIS A 61 -47.93 26.25 34.12
C HIS A 61 -47.41 25.48 35.34
N HIS A 62 -48.21 25.48 36.39
CA HIS A 62 -47.77 25.41 37.79
C HIS A 62 -48.91 24.78 38.62
N TRP A 63 -48.55 24.32 39.84
CA TRP A 63 -49.41 23.69 40.86
C TRP A 63 -49.69 22.18 40.71
N GLY A 64 -49.61 21.39 41.81
CA GLY A 64 -49.31 21.81 43.18
C GLY A 64 -48.92 20.70 44.16
N ASP A 65 -48.53 21.12 45.36
CA ASP A 65 -48.08 20.29 46.48
C ASP A 65 -49.20 19.45 47.11
N VAL A 66 -48.83 18.43 47.90
CA VAL A 66 -49.02 18.44 49.37
C VAL A 66 -48.36 17.21 50.04
N GLN A 67 -47.41 17.51 50.93
CA GLN A 67 -47.03 16.86 52.20
C GLN A 67 -47.27 15.34 52.45
N GLY A 68 -46.26 14.72 53.06
CA GLY A 68 -46.49 14.14 54.40
C GLY A 68 -45.85 12.79 54.72
N HIS A 69 -44.96 12.81 55.72
CA HIS A 69 -44.47 11.66 56.50
C HIS A 69 -43.55 10.66 55.77
N GLY A 70 -42.65 10.06 56.54
CA GLY A 70 -41.67 9.11 56.05
C GLY A 70 -41.46 8.00 57.07
N GLU A 71 -40.67 7.00 56.67
CA GLU A 71 -40.24 5.91 57.53
C GLU A 71 -38.83 5.49 57.13
N GLN A 72 -38.10 4.90 58.08
CA GLN A 72 -36.80 4.30 57.84
C GLN A 72 -37.02 2.96 57.14
N ASP A 73 -36.18 2.59 56.17
CA ASP A 73 -35.66 1.22 56.14
C ASP A 73 -34.53 0.96 55.14
N ALA A 74 -33.77 -0.10 55.45
CA ALA A 74 -32.90 -0.90 54.59
C ALA A 74 -31.96 -0.19 53.59
N VAL A 75 -30.67 -0.13 53.96
CA VAL A 75 -29.56 -0.05 53.00
C VAL A 75 -29.48 -1.38 52.24
N THR A 76 -30.14 -1.47 51.09
CA THR A 76 -29.92 -2.56 50.13
C THR A 76 -28.60 -2.32 49.39
N GLN A 77 -27.66 -3.25 49.53
CA GLN A 77 -26.50 -3.32 48.66
C GLN A 77 -26.94 -3.80 47.27
N GLU A 78 -27.37 -2.89 46.41
CA GLU A 78 -27.33 -3.15 44.98
C GLU A 78 -25.86 -3.07 44.52
N GLU A 79 -25.20 -4.23 44.50
CA GLU A 79 -23.98 -4.41 43.72
C GLU A 79 -24.30 -4.19 42.25
N THR A 80 -24.20 -2.94 41.80
CA THR A 80 -24.30 -2.59 40.38
C THR A 80 -23.10 -3.17 39.65
N SER A 81 -23.24 -4.43 39.21
CA SER A 81 -22.31 -5.14 38.32
C SER A 81 -22.28 -4.49 36.95
N VAL A 82 -21.69 -3.29 36.88
CA VAL A 82 -21.47 -2.49 35.66
C VAL A 82 -20.02 -2.66 35.19
N PHE A 83 -19.45 -3.84 35.44
CA PHE A 83 -18.23 -4.27 34.78
C PHE A 83 -18.62 -5.16 33.60
N LYS A 84 -18.93 -4.49 32.48
CA LYS A 84 -18.88 -5.13 31.16
C LYS A 84 -17.54 -5.87 31.04
N GLU A 85 -17.61 -7.10 30.54
CA GLU A 85 -16.51 -7.92 30.02
C GLU A 85 -15.26 -7.07 29.72
N PRO A 86 -14.11 -7.32 30.38
CA PRO A 86 -12.94 -6.46 30.22
C PRO A 86 -12.56 -6.40 28.75
N PHE A 87 -12.41 -5.19 28.21
CA PHE A 87 -11.98 -4.95 26.83
C PHE A 87 -10.72 -5.79 26.57
N SER A 88 -10.88 -6.91 25.86
CA SER A 88 -9.77 -7.84 25.66
C SER A 88 -8.75 -7.17 24.75
N ILE A 89 -7.63 -6.76 25.36
CA ILE A 89 -6.56 -6.06 24.65
C ILE A 89 -5.99 -7.03 23.61
N ARG A 90 -6.41 -6.86 22.34
CA ARG A 90 -5.95 -7.70 21.23
C ARG A 90 -4.45 -7.55 21.10
N ARG A 91 -3.70 -8.57 21.54
CA ARG A 91 -2.25 -8.64 21.36
C ARG A 91 -1.93 -8.59 19.86
N VAL A 92 -1.27 -7.50 19.44
CA VAL A 92 -0.94 -7.22 18.03
C VAL A 92 0.12 -8.18 17.50
N ARG A 93 1.21 -8.39 18.28
CA ARG A 93 2.23 -9.39 17.96
C ARG A 93 1.82 -10.74 18.55
N LYS A 94 1.50 -11.71 17.70
CA LYS A 94 1.15 -13.09 18.08
C LYS A 94 2.23 -14.04 17.59
N SER A 95 2.71 -14.92 18.47
CA SER A 95 3.65 -16.00 18.12
C SER A 95 3.01 -17.18 17.39
N LYS A 96 1.68 -17.27 17.32
CA LYS A 96 0.95 -18.31 16.59
C LYS A 96 -0.47 -17.87 16.23
N GLY A 97 -1.10 -18.54 15.26
CA GLY A 97 -2.51 -18.33 14.90
C GLY A 97 -2.81 -16.96 14.30
N ASN A 98 -1.86 -16.40 13.53
CA ASN A 98 -2.06 -15.15 12.80
C ASN A 98 -2.90 -15.39 11.54
N LYS A 99 -3.96 -14.58 11.35
CA LYS A 99 -4.73 -14.52 10.10
C LYS A 99 -3.97 -13.73 9.03
N LEU A 100 -3.79 -14.33 7.86
CA LEU A 100 -3.15 -13.76 6.68
C LEU A 100 -4.19 -13.44 5.60
N THR A 101 -4.29 -12.17 5.23
CA THR A 101 -5.17 -11.68 4.16
C THR A 101 -4.31 -11.20 3.00
N ALA A 102 -4.51 -11.73 1.80
CA ALA A 102 -3.94 -11.16 0.57
C ALA A 102 -4.75 -9.93 0.14
N MET A 103 -4.09 -8.94 -0.45
CA MET A 103 -4.73 -7.76 -1.03
C MET A 103 -4.17 -7.48 -2.44
N LEU A 104 -5.06 -7.32 -3.41
CA LEU A 104 -4.74 -7.11 -4.82
C LEU A 104 -5.50 -5.92 -5.41
N GLN A 105 -4.84 -5.18 -6.30
CA GLN A 105 -5.51 -4.30 -7.27
C GLN A 105 -5.50 -5.00 -8.64
N VAL A 106 -6.63 -4.99 -9.34
CA VAL A 106 -6.79 -5.67 -10.64
C VAL A 106 -7.44 -4.73 -11.66
N ARG A 107 -7.08 -4.86 -12.94
CA ARG A 107 -7.77 -4.15 -14.04
C ARG A 107 -7.56 -4.88 -15.38
N ASN A 108 -8.64 -5.38 -15.98
CA ASN A 108 -8.64 -6.05 -17.28
C ASN A 108 -7.64 -7.22 -17.37
N GLU A 109 -7.79 -8.19 -16.46
CA GLU A 109 -6.93 -9.37 -16.32
C GLU A 109 -7.54 -10.66 -16.87
N ARG A 110 -8.69 -10.59 -17.57
CA ARG A 110 -9.31 -11.77 -18.18
C ARG A 110 -8.39 -12.38 -19.23
N GLY A 111 -8.15 -13.69 -19.12
CA GLY A 111 -7.25 -14.42 -20.02
C GLY A 111 -5.76 -14.10 -19.80
N ARG A 112 -5.39 -13.44 -18.69
CA ARG A 112 -4.02 -13.24 -18.25
C ARG A 112 -3.70 -14.17 -17.08
N TYR A 113 -3.04 -13.67 -16.02
CA TYR A 113 -2.50 -14.49 -14.93
C TYR A 113 -3.41 -14.56 -13.69
N LEU A 114 -4.45 -13.72 -13.60
CA LEU A 114 -5.24 -13.58 -12.37
C LEU A 114 -5.89 -14.89 -11.88
N GLU A 115 -6.39 -15.74 -12.77
CA GLU A 115 -6.96 -17.04 -12.38
C GLU A 115 -5.92 -17.95 -11.70
N GLU A 116 -4.68 -17.92 -12.18
CA GLU A 116 -3.56 -18.67 -11.60
C GLU A 116 -3.13 -18.05 -10.26
N VAL A 117 -3.02 -16.72 -10.18
CA VAL A 117 -2.67 -16.00 -8.94
C VAL A 117 -3.71 -16.21 -7.85
N LEU A 118 -5.01 -16.15 -8.16
CA LEU A 118 -6.08 -16.41 -7.19
C LEU A 118 -6.12 -17.88 -6.75
N HIS A 119 -5.77 -18.82 -7.64
CA HIS A 119 -5.63 -20.23 -7.28
C HIS A 119 -4.44 -20.47 -6.34
N ASP A 120 -3.27 -19.94 -6.69
CA ASP A 120 -2.02 -20.03 -5.91
C ASP A 120 -2.18 -19.43 -4.51
N LEU A 121 -2.70 -18.21 -4.42
CA LEU A 121 -2.99 -17.56 -3.13
C LEU A 121 -3.97 -18.39 -2.29
N SER A 122 -4.96 -18.99 -2.92
CA SER A 122 -5.95 -19.83 -2.24
C SER A 122 -5.36 -21.07 -1.58
N GLU A 123 -4.13 -21.49 -1.93
CA GLU A 123 -3.44 -22.57 -1.21
C GLU A 123 -2.95 -22.15 0.18
N PHE A 124 -2.50 -20.90 0.37
CA PHE A 124 -1.69 -20.52 1.54
C PHE A 124 -2.17 -19.29 2.33
N VAL A 125 -3.09 -18.47 1.83
CA VAL A 125 -3.70 -17.35 2.58
C VAL A 125 -5.07 -17.74 3.17
N ASP A 126 -5.54 -17.00 4.17
CA ASP A 126 -6.85 -17.27 4.80
C ASP A 126 -7.98 -16.55 4.05
N GLU A 127 -7.72 -15.31 3.61
CA GLU A 127 -8.65 -14.42 2.94
C GLU A 127 -7.95 -13.68 1.79
N ILE A 128 -8.73 -13.26 0.80
CA ILE A 128 -8.31 -12.41 -0.31
C ILE A 128 -9.24 -11.20 -0.38
N VAL A 129 -8.67 -10.01 -0.53
CA VAL A 129 -9.38 -8.75 -0.73
C VAL A 129 -8.93 -8.14 -2.05
N ILE A 130 -9.88 -7.68 -2.87
CA ILE A 130 -9.60 -7.18 -4.22
C ILE A 130 -10.27 -5.82 -4.40
N VAL A 131 -9.52 -4.88 -4.96
CA VAL A 131 -10.07 -3.66 -5.58
C VAL A 131 -9.89 -3.81 -7.09
N ASP A 132 -11.02 -3.92 -7.80
CA ASP A 132 -11.07 -3.86 -9.25
C ASP A 132 -11.14 -2.39 -9.69
N ASP A 133 -10.10 -1.93 -10.37
CA ASP A 133 -9.94 -0.54 -10.81
C ASP A 133 -10.78 -0.25 -12.06
N ALA A 134 -12.09 -0.48 -11.99
CA ALA A 134 -13.08 -0.27 -13.05
C ALA A 134 -12.84 -1.09 -14.33
N SER A 135 -12.66 -2.40 -14.21
CA SER A 135 -12.50 -3.30 -15.36
C SER A 135 -13.67 -3.24 -16.33
N THR A 136 -13.35 -3.41 -17.62
CA THR A 136 -14.29 -3.37 -18.75
C THR A 136 -14.44 -4.75 -19.41
N ASP A 137 -13.93 -5.81 -18.77
CA ASP A 137 -14.01 -7.19 -19.19
C ASP A 137 -14.59 -8.08 -18.07
N GLY A 138 -14.41 -9.40 -18.15
CA GLY A 138 -14.91 -10.35 -17.14
C GLY A 138 -14.08 -10.45 -15.85
N THR A 139 -13.11 -9.57 -15.60
CA THR A 139 -12.26 -9.61 -14.40
C THR A 139 -13.06 -9.68 -13.08
N PRO A 140 -14.13 -8.90 -12.87
CA PRO A 140 -14.90 -8.99 -11.63
C PRO A 140 -15.58 -10.34 -11.42
N ASP A 141 -15.95 -11.04 -12.50
CA ASP A 141 -16.60 -12.36 -12.42
C ASP A 141 -15.59 -13.48 -12.14
N ILE A 142 -14.36 -13.35 -12.66
CA ILE A 142 -13.22 -14.17 -12.23
C ILE A 142 -13.03 -14.03 -10.72
N CYS A 143 -12.94 -12.80 -10.20
CA CYS A 143 -12.75 -12.56 -8.77
C CYS A 143 -13.86 -13.20 -7.90
N LYS A 144 -15.13 -13.07 -8.29
CA LYS A 144 -16.28 -13.64 -7.55
C LYS A 144 -16.27 -15.18 -7.50
N ALA A 145 -15.60 -15.85 -8.43
CA ALA A 145 -15.58 -17.31 -8.50
C ALA A 145 -14.71 -17.98 -7.42
N TYR A 146 -13.82 -17.24 -6.74
CA TYR A 146 -12.89 -17.79 -5.75
C TYR A 146 -13.43 -17.65 -4.32
N PRO A 147 -13.71 -18.76 -3.60
CA PRO A 147 -14.34 -18.70 -2.27
C PRO A 147 -13.55 -17.94 -1.18
N LYS A 148 -12.24 -17.75 -1.37
CA LYS A 148 -11.41 -16.95 -0.46
C LYS A 148 -11.45 -15.45 -0.74
N VAL A 149 -12.05 -14.99 -1.85
CA VAL A 149 -12.30 -13.55 -2.09
C VAL A 149 -13.46 -13.11 -1.22
N VAL A 150 -13.15 -12.65 0.00
CA VAL A 150 -14.14 -12.25 1.01
C VAL A 150 -14.61 -10.81 0.84
N ARG A 151 -13.89 -10.01 0.05
CA ARG A 151 -14.26 -8.63 -0.31
C ARG A 151 -13.75 -8.32 -1.71
N LEU A 152 -14.66 -7.88 -2.58
CA LEU A 152 -14.37 -7.34 -3.90
C LEU A 152 -15.03 -5.96 -3.98
N GLU A 153 -14.24 -4.93 -4.23
CA GLU A 153 -14.73 -3.57 -4.52
C GLU A 153 -14.50 -3.28 -5.99
N VAL A 154 -15.57 -3.05 -6.75
CA VAL A 154 -15.49 -2.64 -8.16
C VAL A 154 -15.67 -1.13 -8.21
N LEU A 155 -14.63 -0.42 -8.66
CA LEU A 155 -14.69 1.03 -8.78
C LEU A 155 -15.51 1.44 -10.01
N GLU A 156 -16.25 2.55 -9.92
CA GLU A 156 -17.00 3.10 -11.06
C GLU A 156 -16.10 3.72 -12.13
N LYS A 157 -14.90 4.17 -11.73
CA LYS A 157 -13.93 4.88 -12.57
C LYS A 157 -12.51 4.46 -12.20
N PRO A 158 -11.59 4.37 -13.16
CA PRO A 158 -10.20 4.03 -12.89
C PRO A 158 -9.50 5.13 -12.08
N LEU A 159 -8.77 4.71 -11.06
CA LEU A 159 -7.86 5.50 -10.24
C LEU A 159 -6.39 5.26 -10.61
N PHE A 160 -6.08 4.53 -11.69
CA PHE A 160 -4.69 4.33 -12.15
C PHE A 160 -3.87 5.62 -12.35
N ALA A 161 -4.52 6.74 -12.68
CA ALA A 161 -3.89 8.07 -12.80
C ALA A 161 -3.68 8.79 -11.45
N GLU A 162 -4.21 8.23 -10.36
CA GLU A 162 -4.10 8.70 -8.99
C GLU A 162 -3.71 7.50 -8.11
N GLU A 163 -2.60 6.80 -8.43
CA GLU A 163 -2.26 5.50 -7.85
C GLU A 163 -2.29 5.51 -6.30
N TRP A 164 -1.96 6.63 -5.66
CA TRP A 164 -2.04 6.78 -4.20
C TRP A 164 -3.45 6.57 -3.64
N ARG A 165 -4.50 6.98 -4.39
CA ARG A 165 -5.90 6.72 -4.04
C ARG A 165 -6.22 5.24 -4.18
N LEU A 166 -5.82 4.61 -5.28
CA LEU A 166 -6.04 3.17 -5.50
C LEU A 166 -5.39 2.32 -4.41
N ARG A 167 -4.11 2.60 -4.10
CA ARG A 167 -3.35 1.93 -3.02
C ARG A 167 -3.99 2.16 -1.64
N ASN A 168 -4.42 3.38 -1.34
CA ASN A 168 -5.13 3.67 -0.09
C ASN A 168 -6.49 2.96 -0.01
N THR A 169 -7.29 2.96 -1.08
CA THR A 169 -8.58 2.25 -1.14
C THR A 169 -8.39 0.75 -0.87
N LEU A 170 -7.43 0.12 -1.55
CA LEU A 170 -7.07 -1.29 -1.31
C LEU A 170 -6.65 -1.53 0.15
N TRP A 171 -5.82 -0.66 0.72
CA TRP A 171 -5.39 -0.77 2.12
C TRP A 171 -6.57 -0.67 3.09
N GLN A 172 -7.49 0.29 2.92
CA GLN A 172 -8.67 0.42 3.77
C GLN A 172 -9.64 -0.77 3.60
N ALA A 173 -9.82 -1.25 2.37
CA ALA A 173 -10.63 -2.42 2.08
C ALA A 173 -10.10 -3.66 2.83
N ALA A 174 -8.79 -3.87 2.80
CA ALA A 174 -8.13 -5.00 3.44
C ALA A 174 -8.02 -4.86 4.97
N ALA A 175 -7.71 -3.66 5.48
CA ALA A 175 -7.75 -3.36 6.92
C ALA A 175 -9.14 -3.62 7.53
N GLY A 176 -10.20 -3.37 6.76
CA GLY A 176 -11.59 -3.65 7.15
C GLY A 176 -11.89 -5.11 7.48
N THR A 177 -11.15 -6.10 6.96
CA THR A 177 -11.33 -7.52 7.35
C THR A 177 -10.66 -7.86 8.69
N ARG A 178 -10.01 -6.88 9.33
CA ARG A 178 -9.28 -6.98 10.62
C ARG A 178 -8.18 -8.07 10.62
N PRO A 179 -7.31 -8.12 9.59
CA PRO A 179 -6.21 -9.10 9.49
C PRO A 179 -5.27 -9.06 10.70
N ASP A 180 -4.41 -10.08 10.86
CA ASP A 180 -3.18 -9.93 11.64
C ASP A 180 -2.00 -9.58 10.72
N TRP A 181 -1.99 -10.10 9.50
CA TRP A 181 -1.00 -9.82 8.45
C TRP A 181 -1.65 -9.61 7.10
N LEU A 182 -1.06 -8.71 6.32
CA LEU A 182 -1.43 -8.38 4.94
C LEU A 182 -0.31 -8.81 3.99
N LEU A 183 -0.69 -9.44 2.88
CA LEU A 183 0.20 -9.75 1.75
C LEU A 183 -0.24 -8.94 0.53
N SER A 184 0.55 -7.95 0.13
CA SER A 184 0.33 -7.20 -1.12
C SER A 184 0.82 -8.03 -2.30
N VAL A 185 -0.06 -8.29 -3.26
CA VAL A 185 0.22 -9.10 -4.45
C VAL A 185 -0.39 -8.40 -5.66
N ASP A 186 0.36 -8.36 -6.77
CA ASP A 186 -0.14 -7.82 -8.03
C ASP A 186 -0.70 -8.99 -8.88
N ALA A 187 -1.58 -8.70 -9.84
CA ALA A 187 -2.37 -9.72 -10.56
C ALA A 187 -1.56 -10.69 -11.45
N ASP A 188 -0.25 -10.50 -11.51
CA ASP A 188 0.72 -11.27 -12.29
C ASP A 188 1.92 -11.74 -11.45
N GLU A 189 1.76 -11.91 -10.14
CA GLU A 189 2.82 -12.39 -9.23
C GLU A 189 2.54 -13.76 -8.61
N LEU A 190 3.54 -14.65 -8.60
CA LEU A 190 3.46 -16.00 -8.00
C LEU A 190 4.61 -16.27 -7.04
N TYR A 191 4.30 -16.75 -5.84
CA TYR A 191 5.27 -17.02 -4.78
C TYR A 191 5.86 -18.43 -4.93
N SER A 192 7.18 -18.59 -4.76
CA SER A 192 7.82 -19.90 -4.87
C SER A 192 7.28 -20.90 -3.84
N ILE A 193 7.45 -22.20 -4.10
CA ILE A 193 7.04 -23.27 -3.19
C ILE A 193 7.69 -23.10 -1.81
N GLU A 194 8.95 -22.67 -1.74
CA GLU A 194 9.65 -22.34 -0.50
C GLU A 194 9.01 -21.13 0.20
N ALA A 195 8.66 -20.09 -0.56
CA ALA A 195 8.01 -18.90 -0.03
C ALA A 195 6.65 -19.24 0.59
N LYS A 196 5.79 -19.96 -0.14
CA LYS A 196 4.47 -20.43 0.34
C LYS A 196 4.59 -21.26 1.63
N LYS A 197 5.57 -22.18 1.69
CA LYS A 197 5.87 -22.98 2.90
C LYS A 197 6.39 -22.13 4.06
N ALA A 198 7.23 -21.14 3.80
CA ALA A 198 7.87 -20.32 4.83
C ALA A 198 6.92 -19.27 5.44
N ILE A 199 6.01 -18.69 4.65
CA ILE A 199 5.14 -17.56 5.06
C ILE A 199 4.41 -17.84 6.38
N ARG A 200 3.91 -19.06 6.62
CA ARG A 200 3.23 -19.38 7.89
C ARG A 200 4.16 -19.44 9.10
N THR A 201 5.45 -19.66 8.93
CA THR A 201 6.47 -19.45 9.98
C THR A 201 6.78 -17.96 10.13
N LEU A 202 6.90 -17.22 9.02
CA LEU A 202 7.21 -15.78 9.03
C LEU A 202 6.15 -14.91 9.74
N ILE A 203 4.86 -15.25 9.64
CA ILE A 203 3.81 -14.49 10.34
C ILE A 203 3.67 -14.87 11.82
N ASN A 204 4.04 -16.10 12.18
CA ASN A 204 3.89 -16.67 13.52
C ASN A 204 5.16 -16.47 14.37
N GLN A 205 5.49 -15.19 14.58
CA GLN A 205 6.60 -14.71 15.38
C GLN A 205 6.33 -13.28 15.88
N GLU A 206 7.19 -12.76 16.77
CA GLU A 206 6.99 -11.48 17.47
C GLU A 206 8.15 -10.47 17.32
N TYR A 207 9.17 -10.78 16.52
CA TYR A 207 10.38 -9.96 16.33
C TYR A 207 10.36 -9.05 15.08
N ALA A 208 9.57 -9.39 14.07
CA ALA A 208 9.45 -8.64 12.81
C ALA A 208 8.00 -8.32 12.49
N ASP A 209 7.80 -7.18 11.84
CA ASP A 209 6.51 -6.64 11.42
C ASP A 209 6.40 -6.46 9.88
N TRP A 210 7.49 -6.64 9.12
CA TRP A 210 7.42 -6.84 7.66
C TRP A 210 8.48 -7.83 7.15
N PHE A 211 8.20 -8.42 5.98
CA PHE A 211 9.15 -9.25 5.22
C PHE A 211 9.19 -8.84 3.75
N ALA A 212 10.40 -8.88 3.20
CA ALA A 212 10.68 -8.60 1.79
C ALA A 212 11.21 -9.83 1.05
N PHE A 213 10.93 -9.89 -0.24
CA PHE A 213 11.18 -11.05 -1.12
C PHE A 213 11.98 -10.62 -2.36
N ARG A 214 12.57 -11.60 -3.06
CA ARG A 214 13.26 -11.43 -4.34
C ARG A 214 12.27 -11.56 -5.49
N PHE A 215 12.01 -10.48 -6.22
CA PHE A 215 11.10 -10.48 -7.37
C PHE A 215 11.87 -10.59 -8.68
N TYR A 216 11.40 -11.43 -9.60
CA TYR A 216 12.07 -11.71 -10.86
C TYR A 216 11.16 -11.34 -12.05
N ASP A 217 11.58 -10.35 -12.84
CA ASP A 217 10.88 -9.94 -14.07
C ASP A 217 11.01 -11.03 -15.14
N MET A 218 10.05 -11.96 -15.15
CA MET A 218 9.98 -13.07 -16.09
C MET A 218 9.72 -12.54 -17.51
N TRP A 219 10.49 -12.98 -18.51
CA TRP A 219 10.55 -12.27 -19.80
C TRP A 219 10.25 -13.17 -21.01
N GLY A 220 9.17 -12.87 -21.74
CA GLY A 220 8.76 -13.61 -22.95
C GLY A 220 8.39 -15.08 -22.71
N GLY A 221 8.25 -15.46 -21.44
CA GLY A 221 7.93 -16.80 -20.99
C GLY A 221 8.25 -16.95 -19.51
N ARG A 222 8.14 -18.18 -19.01
CA ARG A 222 8.27 -18.51 -17.57
C ARG A 222 9.58 -19.21 -17.20
N THR A 223 10.46 -19.42 -18.18
CA THR A 223 11.73 -20.14 -18.02
C THR A 223 12.93 -19.22 -17.80
N HIS A 224 12.78 -17.92 -18.07
CA HIS A 224 13.86 -16.93 -17.98
C HIS A 224 13.34 -15.60 -17.43
N TYR A 225 14.20 -14.89 -16.70
CA TYR A 225 14.00 -13.51 -16.29
C TYR A 225 15.03 -12.60 -16.93
N ARG A 226 14.74 -11.30 -16.99
CA ARG A 226 15.67 -10.31 -17.55
C ARG A 226 16.69 -9.84 -16.51
N GLU A 227 17.97 -9.76 -16.88
CA GLU A 227 19.03 -9.12 -16.09
C GLU A 227 19.92 -8.23 -16.94
N ASP A 228 19.82 -6.92 -16.73
CA ASP A 228 20.78 -5.92 -17.21
C ASP A 228 20.81 -4.71 -16.24
N ASP A 229 21.44 -3.60 -16.66
CA ASP A 229 21.60 -2.40 -15.82
C ASP A 229 20.27 -1.70 -15.51
N LEU A 230 19.26 -1.83 -16.38
CA LEU A 230 17.92 -1.27 -16.20
C LEU A 230 17.01 -2.28 -15.48
N TRP A 231 17.17 -3.57 -15.79
CA TRP A 231 16.34 -4.67 -15.30
C TRP A 231 17.05 -5.47 -14.20
N CYS A 232 17.02 -4.95 -12.97
CA CYS A 232 17.74 -5.50 -11.82
C CYS A 232 16.86 -5.76 -10.58
N LEU A 233 15.55 -5.97 -10.76
CA LEU A 233 14.59 -6.15 -9.65
C LEU A 233 15.00 -7.26 -8.66
N HIS A 234 15.47 -8.40 -9.17
CA HIS A 234 15.91 -9.54 -8.37
C HIS A 234 17.17 -9.25 -7.53
N LYS A 235 17.93 -8.19 -7.84
CA LYS A 235 19.08 -7.74 -7.02
C LYS A 235 18.63 -6.95 -5.79
N ARG A 236 17.35 -6.58 -5.72
CA ARG A 236 16.71 -5.84 -4.61
C ARG A 236 15.81 -6.78 -3.80
N HIS A 237 15.27 -6.28 -2.69
CA HIS A 237 14.21 -6.93 -1.92
C HIS A 237 13.01 -6.01 -1.88
N THR A 238 11.83 -6.52 -2.22
CA THR A 238 10.57 -5.74 -2.18
C THR A 238 9.72 -6.24 -1.01
N ALA A 239 9.36 -5.33 -0.10
CA ALA A 239 8.46 -5.63 1.00
C ALA A 239 7.02 -5.83 0.48
N SER A 240 6.44 -6.99 0.79
CA SER A 240 5.07 -7.34 0.38
C SER A 240 4.24 -7.97 1.51
N LEU A 241 4.87 -8.54 2.54
CA LEU A 241 4.21 -9.11 3.71
C LEU A 241 4.39 -8.17 4.92
N VAL A 242 3.31 -7.72 5.56
CA VAL A 242 3.35 -6.77 6.68
C VAL A 242 2.31 -7.09 7.76
N ARG A 243 2.65 -6.87 9.03
CA ARG A 243 1.75 -7.02 10.17
C ARG A 243 0.79 -5.83 10.22
N TYR A 244 -0.50 -6.13 10.31
CA TYR A 244 -1.51 -5.10 10.54
C TYR A 244 -1.59 -4.75 12.03
N MET A 245 -1.52 -3.46 12.35
CA MET A 245 -1.53 -2.92 13.70
C MET A 245 -2.67 -1.92 13.83
N PRO A 246 -3.79 -2.29 14.50
CA PRO A 246 -4.91 -1.38 14.71
C PRO A 246 -4.48 -0.06 15.38
N GLY A 247 -4.89 1.07 14.80
CA GLY A 247 -4.54 2.40 15.30
C GLY A 247 -3.15 2.93 14.90
N TYR A 248 -2.32 2.14 14.21
CA TYR A 248 -1.07 2.63 13.63
C TYR A 248 -1.33 3.54 12.40
N PRO A 249 -0.64 4.68 12.25
CA PRO A 249 -0.83 5.58 11.11
C PRO A 249 -0.25 4.98 9.83
N TYR A 250 -1.11 4.51 8.94
CA TYR A 250 -0.75 4.06 7.60
C TYR A 250 -0.98 5.19 6.58
N PHE A 251 0.06 5.54 5.80
CA PHE A 251 -0.04 6.55 4.75
C PHE A 251 0.74 6.14 3.49
N TYR A 252 0.23 6.55 2.34
CA TYR A 252 0.94 6.49 1.05
C TYR A 252 1.38 7.91 0.66
N PRO A 253 2.51 8.09 -0.04
CA PRO A 253 2.85 9.37 -0.64
C PRO A 253 1.80 9.75 -1.69
N GLN A 254 1.43 11.04 -1.77
CA GLN A 254 0.49 11.55 -2.78
C GLN A 254 1.20 11.70 -4.13
N GLN A 255 1.47 10.56 -4.78
CA GLN A 255 2.09 10.45 -6.10
C GLN A 255 1.11 9.77 -7.05
N ASN A 256 1.09 10.20 -8.31
CA ASN A 256 0.16 9.66 -9.30
C ASN A 256 0.62 8.32 -9.87
N HIS A 257 1.93 8.07 -9.89
CA HIS A 257 2.56 6.84 -10.38
C HIS A 257 3.76 6.44 -9.52
N HIS A 258 4.12 5.15 -9.58
CA HIS A 258 5.23 4.54 -8.83
C HIS A 258 5.06 4.60 -7.30
N VAL A 259 3.81 4.58 -6.84
CA VAL A 259 3.49 4.54 -5.40
C VAL A 259 3.92 3.18 -4.83
N PRO A 260 4.58 3.13 -3.65
CA PRO A 260 4.95 1.86 -3.03
C PRO A 260 3.70 1.01 -2.75
N ARG A 261 3.81 -0.32 -2.86
CA ARG A 261 2.68 -1.24 -2.68
C ARG A 261 2.17 -1.31 -1.23
N LEU A 262 3.08 -1.13 -0.26
CA LEU A 262 2.77 -1.01 1.16
C LEU A 262 2.85 0.47 1.60
N PRO A 263 2.10 0.88 2.64
CA PRO A 263 2.19 2.24 3.19
C PRO A 263 3.63 2.58 3.59
N LEU A 264 4.06 3.82 3.33
CA LEU A 264 5.44 4.25 3.57
C LEU A 264 5.81 4.18 5.06
N SER A 265 4.86 4.38 5.96
CA SER A 265 5.08 4.22 7.41
C SER A 265 5.41 2.78 7.83
N CYS A 266 5.19 1.76 7.00
CA CYS A 266 5.65 0.41 7.31
C CYS A 266 7.18 0.29 7.33
N THR A 267 7.90 1.22 6.67
CA THR A 267 9.38 1.19 6.60
C THR A 267 10.09 1.51 7.92
N VAL A 268 9.41 2.19 8.87
CA VAL A 268 10.00 2.47 10.20
C VAL A 268 9.83 1.30 11.20
N LEU A 269 9.11 0.25 10.80
CA LEU A 269 8.90 -0.94 11.61
C LEU A 269 10.08 -1.93 11.45
N PRO A 270 10.37 -2.78 12.45
CA PRO A 270 11.37 -3.84 12.30
C PRO A 270 10.92 -4.85 11.24
N GLY A 271 11.82 -5.25 10.34
CA GLY A 271 11.51 -6.26 9.35
C GLY A 271 12.74 -6.85 8.69
N ILE A 272 12.53 -7.84 7.83
CA ILE A 272 13.57 -8.74 7.34
C ILE A 272 13.46 -8.94 5.83
N SER A 273 14.59 -8.71 5.15
CA SER A 273 14.80 -9.19 3.78
C SER A 273 15.05 -10.69 3.76
N THR A 274 14.28 -11.42 2.95
CA THR A 274 14.41 -12.87 2.74
C THR A 274 14.92 -13.17 1.34
N GLU A 275 15.60 -14.30 1.15
CA GLU A 275 15.97 -14.79 -0.19
C GLU A 275 14.84 -15.64 -0.83
N LEU A 276 13.63 -15.61 -0.25
CA LEU A 276 12.44 -16.25 -0.82
C LEU A 276 12.01 -15.51 -2.08
N LYS A 277 11.58 -16.25 -3.11
CA LYS A 277 11.47 -15.75 -4.48
C LYS A 277 10.00 -15.60 -4.92
N VAL A 278 9.76 -14.63 -5.79
CA VAL A 278 8.47 -14.36 -6.44
C VAL A 278 8.71 -14.17 -7.94
N GLN A 279 7.96 -14.88 -8.77
CA GLN A 279 7.91 -14.62 -10.21
C GLN A 279 6.98 -13.43 -10.48
N HIS A 280 7.46 -12.41 -11.20
CA HIS A 280 6.63 -11.31 -11.72
C HIS A 280 6.43 -11.55 -13.22
N LEU A 281 5.23 -11.98 -13.59
CA LEU A 281 4.82 -12.39 -14.92
C LEU A 281 4.39 -11.23 -15.82
N GLY A 282 4.39 -9.99 -15.31
CA GLY A 282 4.00 -8.78 -16.05
C GLY A 282 4.84 -8.46 -17.29
N TRP A 283 5.87 -9.25 -17.59
CA TRP A 283 6.71 -9.19 -18.80
C TRP A 283 6.87 -10.56 -19.50
N ALA A 284 6.21 -11.61 -18.98
CA ALA A 284 6.29 -12.99 -19.47
C ALA A 284 5.37 -13.25 -20.68
N GLY A 285 4.53 -12.28 -21.02
CA GLY A 285 3.62 -12.33 -22.17
C GLY A 285 4.32 -12.19 -23.52
N SER A 286 3.50 -12.06 -24.56
CA SER A 286 3.93 -11.89 -25.94
C SER A 286 4.66 -10.56 -26.16
N LEU A 287 5.32 -10.43 -27.32
CA LEU A 287 5.84 -9.13 -27.77
C LEU A 287 4.71 -8.09 -27.88
N GLU A 288 3.51 -8.49 -28.29
CA GLU A 288 2.36 -7.58 -28.40
C GLU A 288 1.95 -7.04 -27.02
N ASP A 289 1.96 -7.86 -25.97
CA ASP A 289 1.69 -7.42 -24.60
C ASP A 289 2.72 -6.38 -24.13
N ARG A 290 4.00 -6.60 -24.46
CA ARG A 290 5.09 -5.64 -24.16
C ARG A 290 4.94 -4.35 -24.96
N VAL A 291 4.55 -4.40 -26.24
CA VAL A 291 4.24 -3.21 -27.06
C VAL A 291 3.05 -2.44 -26.47
N ARG A 292 1.96 -3.11 -26.08
CA ARG A 292 0.81 -2.46 -25.43
C ARG A 292 1.21 -1.80 -24.10
N LYS A 293 2.09 -2.43 -23.32
CA LYS A 293 2.63 -1.89 -22.05
C LYS A 293 3.58 -0.70 -22.28
N TYR A 294 4.47 -0.77 -23.27
CA TYR A 294 5.34 0.33 -23.72
C TYR A 294 4.53 1.57 -24.14
N LEU A 295 3.58 1.40 -25.06
CA LEU A 295 2.73 2.50 -25.54
C LEU A 295 1.92 3.14 -24.41
N ARG A 296 1.48 2.34 -23.42
CA ARG A 296 0.83 2.85 -22.21
C ARG A 296 1.76 3.73 -21.39
N TYR A 297 3.01 3.32 -21.12
CA TYR A 297 3.98 4.15 -20.40
C TYR A 297 4.31 5.42 -21.17
N LYS A 298 4.64 5.34 -22.46
CA LYS A 298 4.94 6.53 -23.29
C LYS A 298 3.77 7.52 -23.41
N ARG A 299 2.53 7.08 -23.27
CA ARG A 299 1.33 7.95 -23.25
C ARG A 299 1.11 8.63 -21.90
N ILE A 300 1.42 7.94 -20.80
CA ILE A 300 1.15 8.39 -19.43
C ILE A 300 2.30 9.26 -18.91
N ASP A 301 3.53 8.85 -19.18
CA ASP A 301 4.75 9.55 -18.81
C ASP A 301 5.65 9.76 -20.05
N PRO A 302 5.26 10.67 -20.96
CA PRO A 302 5.99 10.91 -22.21
C PRO A 302 7.39 11.50 -21.97
N SER A 303 7.58 12.24 -20.88
CA SER A 303 8.81 12.93 -20.50
C SER A 303 9.71 12.16 -19.53
N GLY A 304 9.22 11.09 -18.89
CA GLY A 304 9.96 10.40 -17.83
C GLY A 304 10.00 11.18 -16.52
N GLU A 305 8.92 11.90 -16.18
CA GLU A 305 8.76 12.61 -14.92
C GLU A 305 8.68 11.65 -13.73
N TRP A 306 8.05 10.48 -13.92
CA TRP A 306 7.78 9.51 -12.87
C TRP A 306 8.70 8.28 -12.98
N GLY A 307 9.03 7.87 -14.20
CA GLY A 307 9.87 6.71 -14.48
C GLY A 307 11.25 7.04 -15.03
N ASN A 308 11.73 6.20 -15.93
CA ASN A 308 13.02 6.35 -16.61
C ASN A 308 12.83 6.03 -18.09
N LEU A 309 13.10 7.01 -18.96
CA LEU A 309 12.88 6.84 -20.41
C LEU A 309 13.72 5.71 -21.00
N ALA A 310 14.99 5.53 -20.59
CA ALA A 310 15.82 4.44 -21.09
C ALA A 310 15.25 3.06 -20.68
N HIS A 311 14.73 2.94 -19.45
CA HIS A 311 14.00 1.75 -19.01
C HIS A 311 12.74 1.51 -19.88
N TYR A 312 11.98 2.56 -20.20
CA TYR A 312 10.82 2.43 -21.08
C TYR A 312 11.20 2.01 -22.52
N GLU A 313 12.19 2.66 -23.16
CA GLU A 313 12.64 2.24 -24.50
C GLU A 313 13.18 0.81 -24.51
N SER A 314 13.88 0.39 -23.44
CA SER A 314 14.39 -0.99 -23.30
C SER A 314 13.30 -2.06 -23.25
N ILE A 315 12.01 -1.72 -23.06
CA ILE A 315 10.90 -2.69 -23.10
C ILE A 315 10.85 -3.42 -24.45
N LEU A 316 11.25 -2.75 -25.54
CA LEU A 316 11.23 -3.24 -26.91
C LEU A 316 12.62 -3.62 -27.45
N ASP A 317 13.60 -3.77 -26.55
CA ASP A 317 14.90 -4.35 -26.84
C ASP A 317 14.75 -5.74 -27.52
N PRO A 318 15.31 -5.93 -28.73
CA PRO A 318 15.22 -7.20 -29.46
C PRO A 318 16.15 -8.28 -28.89
N GLU A 319 17.22 -7.93 -28.19
CA GLU A 319 18.26 -8.84 -27.69
C GLU A 319 18.52 -8.67 -26.17
N PRO A 320 17.47 -8.71 -25.32
CA PRO A 320 17.61 -8.48 -23.90
C PRO A 320 18.40 -9.62 -23.25
N ARG A 321 19.25 -9.28 -22.28
CA ARG A 321 20.02 -10.29 -21.54
C ARG A 321 19.09 -11.08 -20.60
N LEU A 322 18.87 -12.34 -20.93
CA LEU A 322 18.02 -13.27 -20.18
C LEU A 322 18.84 -14.29 -19.39
N LEU A 323 18.41 -14.58 -18.17
CA LEU A 323 18.98 -15.62 -17.32
C LEU A 323 17.92 -16.68 -16.97
N PRO A 324 18.29 -17.97 -16.89
CA PRO A 324 17.34 -19.03 -16.61
C PRO A 324 16.80 -18.94 -15.18
N TRP A 325 15.48 -19.03 -15.04
CA TRP A 325 14.81 -19.11 -13.75
C TRP A 325 15.09 -20.45 -13.07
N LYS A 326 15.37 -20.39 -11.77
CA LYS A 326 15.57 -21.55 -10.91
C LYS A 326 14.99 -21.30 -9.54
N GLU A 327 14.02 -22.12 -9.17
CA GLU A 327 13.34 -22.06 -7.88
C GLU A 327 14.31 -22.45 -6.74
N GLY A 328 14.84 -23.67 -6.78
CA GLY A 328 15.91 -24.14 -5.87
C GLY A 328 17.33 -23.84 -6.37
N GLN A 329 17.92 -22.74 -5.88
CA GLN A 329 19.36 -22.48 -5.75
C GLN A 329 19.55 -21.51 -4.59
#